data_AF-A0ABD5KB58-F1
#
_entry.id   AF-A0ABD5KB58-F1
#
_cell.length_a   1.000
_cell.length_b   1.000
_cell.length_c   1.000
_cell.angle_alpha   90.00
_cell.angle_beta   90.00
_cell.angle_gamma   90.00
#
_symmetry.space_group_name_H-M   'P 1'
#
loop_
_entity.id
_entity.type
_entity.pdbx_description
1 polymer ?
#
loop_
_entity_poly.entity_id
_entity_poly.type
_entity_poly.pdbx_seq_one_letter_code
_entity_poly.pdbx_strand_id
1 'polypeptide(L)' 'MRAEKITTANTVHHIKPLEDYPELALDEDNLESICPTCHNKEHPVRGKKKPEKGKKRRATVLKSPANPNEF' A
#
# COMPACT_ATOMS: atom_id res chain seq x y z
N MET A 1 -23.33 9.79 -0.13
CA MET A 1 -22.97 9.96 -1.56
C MET A 1 -21.46 10.02 -1.68
N ARG A 2 -20.82 9.07 -2.39
CA ARG A 2 -19.40 9.17 -2.76
C ARG A 2 -19.26 10.37 -3.70
N ALA A 3 -18.28 11.25 -3.45
CA ALA A 3 -18.13 12.54 -4.14
C ALA A 3 -18.21 12.38 -5.68
N GLU A 4 -18.79 13.38 -6.34
CA GLU A 4 -19.20 13.47 -7.76
C GLU A 4 -18.03 13.36 -8.79
N LYS A 5 -17.08 12.46 -8.58
CA LYS A 5 -15.98 12.18 -9.48
C LYS A 5 -16.15 10.78 -10.06
N ILE A 6 -16.63 10.73 -11.30
CA ILE A 6 -16.67 9.51 -12.09
C ILE A 6 -15.24 8.99 -12.20
N THR A 7 -14.98 7.83 -11.62
CA THR A 7 -13.67 7.18 -11.59
C THR A 7 -13.85 5.75 -12.08
N THR A 8 -12.91 5.25 -12.89
CA THR A 8 -12.95 3.88 -13.38
C THR A 8 -12.78 2.88 -12.23
N ALA A 9 -13.63 1.86 -12.22
CA ALA A 9 -13.55 0.76 -11.28
C ALA A 9 -12.65 -0.34 -11.86
N ASN A 10 -11.37 -0.34 -11.47
CA ASN A 10 -10.36 -1.26 -11.97
C ASN A 10 -9.98 -2.35 -10.94
N THR A 11 -10.71 -2.44 -9.84
CA THR A 11 -10.38 -3.35 -8.74
C THR A 11 -11.65 -3.93 -8.13
N VAL A 12 -11.66 -5.23 -7.90
CA VAL A 12 -12.74 -5.93 -7.22
C VAL A 12 -12.41 -6.04 -5.73
N HIS A 13 -13.34 -5.60 -4.89
CA HIS A 13 -13.26 -5.63 -3.43
C HIS A 13 -14.19 -6.71 -2.88
N HIS A 14 -13.69 -7.52 -1.95
CA HIS A 14 -14.56 -8.42 -1.18
C HIS A 14 -15.10 -7.67 0.04
N ILE A 15 -16.42 -7.53 0.13
CA ILE A 15 -17.09 -6.85 1.25
C ILE A 15 -16.85 -7.61 2.54
N LYS A 16 -17.03 -8.94 2.51
CA LYS A 16 -16.57 -9.87 3.53
C LYS A 16 -15.22 -10.45 3.12
N PRO A 17 -14.21 -10.42 4.01
CA PRO A 17 -12.88 -10.90 3.69
C PRO A 17 -12.89 -12.39 3.35
N LEU A 18 -12.09 -12.76 2.34
CA LEU A 18 -11.92 -14.13 1.87
C LEU A 18 -11.39 -15.08 2.97
N GLU A 19 -10.61 -14.54 3.92
CA GLU A 19 -10.00 -15.30 5.02
C GLU A 19 -11.06 -15.86 5.98
N ASP A 20 -12.13 -15.11 6.25
CA ASP A 20 -13.21 -15.51 7.15
C ASP A 20 -14.36 -16.22 6.42
N TYR A 21 -14.60 -15.88 5.15
CA TYR A 21 -15.74 -16.38 4.36
C TYR A 21 -15.31 -16.87 2.97
N PRO A 22 -14.54 -17.97 2.88
CA PRO A 22 -14.07 -18.51 1.60
C PRO A 22 -15.22 -19.00 0.70
N GLU A 23 -16.37 -19.34 1.28
CA GLU A 23 -17.58 -19.74 0.56
C GLU A 23 -18.21 -18.58 -0.25
N LEU A 24 -17.97 -17.33 0.14
CA LEU A 24 -18.48 -16.13 -0.51
C LEU A 24 -17.46 -15.49 -1.48
N ALA A 25 -16.40 -16.21 -1.84
CA ALA A 25 -15.31 -15.70 -2.67
C ALA A 25 -15.77 -15.21 -4.06
N LEU A 26 -16.79 -15.86 -4.62
CA LEU A 26 -17.29 -15.62 -5.97
C LEU A 26 -18.75 -15.16 -5.97
N ASP A 27 -19.28 -14.83 -4.80
CA ASP A 27 -20.66 -14.37 -4.64
C ASP A 27 -20.78 -12.92 -5.13
N GLU A 28 -21.67 -12.67 -6.08
CA GLU A 28 -21.82 -11.35 -6.71
C GLU A 28 -22.22 -10.27 -5.68
N ASP A 29 -23.01 -10.62 -4.67
CA ASP A 29 -23.40 -9.72 -3.58
C ASP A 29 -22.24 -9.43 -2.61
N ASN A 30 -21.16 -10.23 -2.64
CA ASN A 30 -19.96 -10.03 -1.85
C ASN A 30 -18.83 -9.29 -2.60
N LEU A 31 -18.98 -9.02 -3.89
CA LEU A 31 -17.97 -8.39 -4.73
C LEU A 31 -18.38 -6.97 -5.16
N GLU A 32 -17.58 -5.96 -4.80
CA GLU A 32 -17.80 -4.57 -5.21
C GLU A 32 -16.70 -4.11 -6.19
N SER A 33 -17.08 -3.62 -7.38
CA SER A 33 -16.15 -3.02 -8.33
C SER A 33 -15.88 -1.57 -7.95
N ILE A 34 -14.66 -1.27 -7.49
CA ILE A 34 -14.29 0.07 -7.00
C ILE A 34 -12.94 0.54 -7.54
N CYS A 35 -12.69 1.84 -7.36
CA CYS A 35 -11.41 2.44 -7.68
C CYS A 35 -10.31 1.96 -6.70
N PRO A 36 -9.03 1.89 -7.09
CA PRO A 36 -7.95 1.47 -6.18
C PRO A 36 -7.81 2.38 -4.95
N THR A 37 -8.08 3.68 -5.11
CA THR A 37 -8.11 4.63 -3.98
C THR A 37 -9.23 4.33 -3.00
N CYS A 38 -10.37 3.85 -3.50
CA CYS A 38 -11.54 3.46 -2.74
C CYS A 38 -11.23 2.16 -1.98
N HIS A 39 -10.66 1.17 -2.68
CA HIS A 39 -10.21 -0.10 -2.10
C HIS A 39 -9.23 0.11 -0.95
N ASN A 40 -8.26 1.02 -1.10
CA ASN A 40 -7.29 1.34 -0.05
C ASN A 40 -7.91 2.02 1.19
N LYS A 41 -9.08 2.66 1.07
CA LYS A 41 -9.80 3.22 2.23
C LYS A 41 -10.52 2.14 3.02
N GLU A 42 -11.11 1.16 2.32
CA GLU A 42 -11.79 0.01 2.94
C GLU A 42 -10.78 -0.95 3.58
N HIS A 43 -9.53 -1.01 3.07
CA HIS A 43 -8.42 -1.78 3.63
C HIS A 43 -7.35 -0.87 4.27
N PRO A 44 -7.62 -0.21 5.41
CA PRO A 44 -6.69 0.73 6.04
C PRO A 44 -5.42 0.07 6.61
N VAL A 45 -5.33 -1.26 6.59
CA VAL A 45 -4.31 -2.07 7.29
C VAL A 45 -2.89 -1.93 6.70
N ARG A 46 -2.72 -1.40 5.49
CA ARG A 46 -1.38 -1.35 4.84
C ARG A 46 -0.72 0.03 4.70
N GLY A 47 -1.28 1.11 5.27
CA GLY A 47 -0.85 2.46 4.90
C GLY A 47 -0.50 3.46 6.00
N LYS A 48 -0.86 3.24 7.28
CA LYS A 48 -0.54 4.21 8.34
C LYS A 48 0.67 3.80 9.16
N LYS A 49 1.84 3.66 8.52
CA LYS A 49 3.05 4.05 9.26
C LYS A 49 2.91 5.56 9.42
N LYS A 50 2.55 6.04 10.61
CA LYS A 50 2.80 7.45 10.96
C LYS A 50 4.23 7.74 10.51
N PRO A 51 4.53 8.83 9.79
CA PRO A 51 5.92 9.19 9.58
C PRO A 51 6.53 9.37 10.97
N GLU A 52 7.29 8.37 11.43
CA GLU A 52 8.06 8.50 12.66
C GLU A 52 8.97 9.70 12.40
N LYS A 53 8.75 10.79 13.16
CA LYS A 53 9.48 12.06 12.98
C LYS A 53 10.96 11.72 12.81
N GLY A 54 11.51 12.02 11.63
CA GLY A 54 12.75 11.44 11.15
C GLY A 54 13.86 11.46 12.19
N LYS A 55 14.22 10.29 12.73
CA LYS A 55 15.50 10.12 13.41
C LYS A 55 16.57 10.40 12.37
N LYS A 56 17.28 11.53 12.51
CA LYS A 56 18.44 11.85 11.67
C LYS A 56 19.43 10.68 11.78
N ARG A 57 19.48 9.83 10.76
CA ARG A 57 20.46 8.74 10.71
C ARG A 57 21.82 9.41 10.52
N ARG A 58 22.64 9.44 11.58
CA ARG A 58 24.02 9.91 11.48
C ARG A 58 24.77 8.86 10.66
N ALA A 59 25.20 9.21 9.45
CA ALA A 59 26.03 8.34 8.65
C ALA A 59 27.45 8.33 9.24
N THR A 60 27.93 7.17 9.67
CA THR A 60 29.36 6.99 9.97
C THR A 60 30.10 6.92 8.64
N VAL A 61 30.80 7.98 8.27
CA VAL A 61 31.58 8.02 7.03
C VAL A 61 32.84 7.18 7.23
N LEU A 62 32.87 5.96 6.67
CA LEU A 62 34.10 5.19 6.52
C LEU A 62 34.92 5.82 5.39
N LYS A 63 35.92 6.64 5.73
CA LYS A 63 36.86 7.20 4.74
C LYS A 63 37.83 6.08 4.32
N SER A 64 37.73 5.63 3.07
CA SER A 64 38.76 4.77 2.47
C SER A 64 39.76 5.65 1.72
N PRO A 65 41.08 5.59 2.00
CA PRO A 65 42.06 6.30 1.20
C PRO A 65 42.14 5.68 -0.21
N ALA A 66 42.31 6.54 -1.21
CA ALA A 66 42.43 6.13 -2.60
C ALA A 66 43.69 5.26 -2.80
N ASN A 67 43.55 4.18 -3.56
CA ASN A 67 44.69 3.37 -4.00
C ASN A 67 45.60 4.24 -4.89
N PRO A 68 46.86 4.53 -4.52
CA PRO A 68 47.78 5.15 -5.45
C PRO A 68 48.09 4.10 -6.52
N ASN A 69 47.56 4.29 -7.71
CA ASN A 69 47.96 3.51 -8.87
C ASN A 69 49.42 3.87 -9.17
N GLU A 70 50.35 3.00 -8.79
CA GLU A 70 51.71 3.04 -9.31
C GLU A 70 51.77 2.10 -10.51
N PHE A 71 52.11 2.67 -11.67
CA PHE A 71 52.46 1.97 -12.90
C PHE A 71 53.81 1.25 -12.73
#